data_AF-A0A1E5E562-F1
#
_entry.id   AF-A0A1E5E562-F1
#
_cell.length_a   1.000
_cell.length_b   1.000
_cell.length_c   1.000
_cell.angle_alpha   90.00
_cell.angle_beta   90.00
_cell.angle_gamma   90.00
#
_symmetry.space_group_name_H-M   'P 1'
#
loop_
_entity.id
_entity.type
_entity.pdbx_description
1 polymer ?
#
loop_
_entity_poly.entity_id
_entity_poly.type
_entity_poly.pdbx_seq_one_letter_code
_entity_poly.pdbx_strand_id
1 'polypeptide(L)'
;MQRYRQNIMKKQCGFSLLELIIVIVVISLIAIIALPKYIHIVEEAKKSSVEGVAAGYSAAVISARSQWEVARRPKQLSGKYYYNHIELDGSQLWLTDRSASGFKQYIEGYPISVSSGSKGYTTSVSNEDCVRLMENLLQNPPLTQSVDVAEKDKNPDVRYLAKAQSNSCVYFQQEGANHSFTYEIKTGRVTVNLQQ
;
A
#
# COMPACT_ATOMS: atom_id res chain seq x y z
N MET A 1 36.23 -0.44 72.40
CA MET A 1 35.14 0.46 71.93
C MET A 1 34.60 -0.03 70.59
N GLN A 2 33.58 -0.89 70.57
CA GLN A 2 32.89 -1.30 69.35
C GLN A 2 31.62 -0.46 69.18
N ARG A 3 31.58 0.36 68.14
CA ARG A 3 30.42 1.20 67.79
C ARG A 3 29.31 0.32 67.23
N TYR A 4 28.18 0.27 67.94
CA TYR A 4 26.97 -0.42 67.48
C TYR A 4 26.32 0.38 66.34
N ARG A 5 26.26 -0.22 65.14
CA ARG A 5 25.69 0.40 63.94
C ARG A 5 24.18 0.15 63.95
N GLN A 6 23.37 1.17 64.20
CA GLN A 6 21.90 1.09 64.11
C GLN A 6 21.48 0.94 62.64
N ASN A 7 20.91 -0.21 62.28
CA ASN A 7 20.14 -0.38 61.05
C ASN A 7 18.73 0.17 61.26
N ILE A 8 18.42 1.30 60.61
CA ILE A 8 17.07 1.86 60.59
C ILE A 8 16.23 1.03 59.61
N MET A 9 15.39 0.13 60.13
CA MET A 9 14.36 -0.54 59.33
C MET A 9 13.31 0.48 58.93
N LYS A 10 13.32 0.92 57.65
CA LYS A 10 12.25 1.75 57.10
C LYS A 10 10.96 0.94 57.08
N LYS A 11 9.94 1.37 57.82
CA LYS A 11 8.59 0.79 57.77
C LYS A 11 8.03 1.02 56.37
N GLN A 12 7.70 -0.06 55.66
CA GLN A 12 6.92 0.01 54.42
C GLN A 12 5.48 0.37 54.81
N CYS A 13 5.07 1.61 54.56
CA CYS A 13 3.64 1.95 54.59
C CYS A 13 2.97 1.25 53.40
N GLY A 14 2.12 0.27 53.68
CA GLY A 14 1.31 -0.39 52.66
C GLY A 14 0.29 0.56 52.02
N PHE A 15 -0.13 0.24 50.81
CA PHE A 15 -1.15 0.98 50.04
C PHE A 15 -2.53 0.87 50.70
N SER A 16 -3.33 1.94 50.68
CA SER A 16 -4.70 1.92 51.22
C SER A 16 -5.67 1.29 50.22
N LEU A 17 -6.63 0.49 50.70
CA LEU A 17 -7.68 -0.12 49.85
C LEU A 17 -8.48 0.95 49.09
N LEU A 18 -8.76 2.08 49.75
CA LEU A 18 -9.51 3.19 49.16
C LEU A 18 -8.73 3.86 48.03
N GLU A 19 -7.41 3.93 48.15
CA GLU A 19 -6.54 4.52 47.14
C GLU A 19 -6.57 3.69 45.85
N LEU A 20 -6.64 2.36 45.97
CA LEU A 20 -6.80 1.47 44.82
C LEU A 20 -8.17 1.62 44.15
N ILE A 21 -9.25 1.75 44.95
CA ILE A 21 -10.61 1.91 44.43
C ILE A 21 -10.75 3.22 43.65
N ILE A 22 -10.19 4.32 44.15
CA ILE A 22 -10.26 5.61 43.43
C ILE A 22 -9.53 5.51 42.09
N VAL A 23 -8.37 4.85 42.04
CA VAL A 23 -7.60 4.68 40.79
C VAL A 23 -8.40 3.92 39.73
N ILE A 24 -9.05 2.81 40.09
CA ILE A 24 -9.84 2.04 39.11
C ILE A 24 -11.08 2.82 38.64
N VAL A 25 -11.73 3.60 39.51
CA VAL A 25 -12.89 4.42 39.15
C VAL A 25 -12.49 5.53 38.17
N VAL A 26 -11.38 6.22 38.44
CA VAL A 26 -10.87 7.27 37.56
C VAL A 26 -10.46 6.71 36.20
N ILE A 27 -9.75 5.58 36.16
CA ILE A 27 -9.38 4.92 34.88
C ILE A 27 -10.62 4.55 34.08
N SER A 28 -11.66 4.04 34.73
CA SER A 28 -12.91 3.64 34.08
C SER A 28 -13.63 4.83 33.43
N LEU A 29 -13.69 5.98 34.11
CA LEU A 29 -14.32 7.19 33.56
C LEU A 29 -13.57 7.74 32.34
N ILE A 30 -12.23 7.75 32.39
CA ILE A 30 -11.39 8.24 31.28
C ILE A 30 -11.50 7.29 30.07
N ALA A 31 -11.56 5.98 30.29
CA ALA A 31 -11.68 5.01 29.21
C ALA A 31 -12.98 5.18 28.40
N ILE A 32 -14.11 5.44 29.08
CA ILE A 32 -15.42 5.62 28.45
C ILE A 32 -15.42 6.81 27.47
N ILE A 33 -14.80 7.93 27.83
CA ILE A 33 -14.75 9.12 26.97
C ILE A 33 -13.71 9.02 25.86
N ALA A 34 -12.63 8.26 26.07
CA ALA A 34 -11.51 8.18 25.13
C ALA A 34 -11.76 7.20 23.98
N LEU A 35 -12.45 6.07 24.25
CA LEU A 35 -12.66 4.99 23.28
C LEU A 35 -13.35 5.43 21.97
N PRO A 36 -14.48 6.17 21.97
CA PRO A 36 -15.15 6.53 20.73
C PRO A 36 -14.30 7.46 19.85
N LYS A 37 -13.54 8.38 20.47
CA LYS A 37 -12.60 9.25 19.76
C LYS A 37 -11.44 8.48 19.16
N TYR A 38 -10.92 7.47 19.89
CA TYR A 38 -9.83 6.64 19.40
C TYR A 38 -10.22 5.88 18.13
N ILE A 39 -11.41 5.28 18.08
CA ILE A 39 -11.90 4.54 16.90
C ILE A 39 -11.97 5.47 15.67
N HIS A 40 -12.55 6.66 15.81
CA HIS A 40 -12.64 7.63 14.71
C HIS A 40 -11.27 8.05 14.18
N ILE A 41 -10.30 8.32 15.05
CA ILE A 41 -8.94 8.69 14.64
C ILE A 41 -8.27 7.56 13.86
N VAL A 42 -8.49 6.31 14.28
CA VAL A 42 -7.96 5.14 13.59
C VAL A 42 -8.57 5.00 12.19
N GLU A 43 -9.88 5.23 12.04
CA GLU A 43 -10.55 5.22 10.73
C GLU A 43 -10.06 6.33 9.80
N GLU A 44 -9.94 7.57 10.31
CA GLU A 44 -9.36 8.68 9.54
C GLU A 44 -7.90 8.42 9.15
N ALA A 45 -7.11 7.82 10.05
CA ALA A 45 -5.73 7.44 9.75
C ALA A 45 -5.64 6.39 8.65
N LYS A 46 -6.56 5.41 8.62
CA LYS A 46 -6.64 4.41 7.54
C LYS A 46 -6.97 5.05 6.20
N LYS A 47 -7.98 5.93 6.16
CA LYS A 47 -8.33 6.71 4.96
C LYS A 47 -7.14 7.52 4.44
N SER A 48 -6.48 8.28 5.33
CA SER A 48 -5.32 9.10 4.98
C SER A 48 -4.14 8.25 4.48
N SER A 49 -3.94 7.05 5.04
CA SER A 49 -2.94 6.11 4.58
C SER A 49 -3.18 5.66 3.13
N VAL A 50 -4.42 5.30 2.78
CA VAL A 50 -4.77 4.92 1.40
C VAL A 50 -4.59 6.08 0.43
N GLU A 51 -5.00 7.28 0.82
CA GLU A 51 -4.77 8.49 0.03
C GLU A 51 -3.27 8.75 -0.19
N GLY A 52 -2.45 8.55 0.85
CA GLY A 52 -1.00 8.68 0.78
C GLY A 52 -0.35 7.67 -0.18
N VAL A 53 -0.71 6.39 -0.09
CA VAL A 53 -0.21 5.35 -1.02
C VAL A 53 -0.67 5.63 -2.45
N ALA A 54 -1.93 5.99 -2.65
CA ALA A 54 -2.46 6.32 -3.98
C ALA A 54 -1.78 7.55 -4.60
N ALA A 55 -1.51 8.58 -3.80
CA ALA A 55 -0.77 9.76 -4.25
C ALA A 55 0.67 9.42 -4.65
N GLY A 56 1.36 8.62 -3.82
CA GLY A 56 2.69 8.10 -4.14
C GLY A 56 2.70 7.26 -5.42
N TYR A 57 1.70 6.40 -5.60
CA TYR A 57 1.54 5.58 -6.80
C TYR A 57 1.28 6.45 -8.04
N SER A 58 0.44 7.48 -7.93
CA SER A 58 0.20 8.42 -9.02
C SER A 58 1.47 9.17 -9.43
N ALA A 59 2.28 9.60 -8.45
CA ALA A 59 3.56 10.24 -8.70
C ALA A 59 4.54 9.28 -9.40
N ALA A 60 4.60 8.03 -8.96
CA ALA A 60 5.43 7.00 -9.58
C ALA A 60 5.05 6.70 -11.04
N VAL A 61 3.75 6.56 -11.31
CA VAL A 61 3.22 6.37 -12.68
C VAL A 61 3.65 7.52 -13.59
N ILE A 62 3.50 8.76 -13.12
CA ILE A 62 3.88 9.96 -13.89
C ILE A 62 5.40 10.04 -14.05
N SER A 63 6.17 9.66 -13.04
CA SER A 63 7.64 9.61 -13.10
C SER A 63 8.10 8.62 -14.17
N ALA A 64 7.58 7.39 -14.16
CA ALA A 64 7.89 6.38 -15.17
C ALA A 64 7.57 6.86 -16.59
N ARG A 65 6.39 7.49 -16.78
CA ARG A 65 6.02 8.09 -18.07
C ARG A 65 6.96 9.23 -18.47
N SER A 66 7.34 10.07 -17.52
CA SER A 66 8.25 11.20 -17.77
C SER A 66 9.62 10.73 -18.21
N GLN A 67 10.17 9.70 -17.56
CA GLN A 67 11.44 9.08 -17.95
C GLN A 67 11.37 8.46 -19.34
N TRP A 68 10.27 7.80 -19.68
CA TRP A 68 10.04 7.28 -21.03
C TRP A 68 10.03 8.37 -22.11
N GLU A 69 9.36 9.50 -21.85
CA GLU A 69 9.36 10.64 -22.78
C GLU A 69 10.76 11.24 -22.95
N VAL A 70 11.51 11.42 -21.84
CA VAL A 70 12.89 11.92 -21.86
C VAL A 70 13.84 10.97 -22.60
N ALA A 71 13.64 9.67 -22.44
CA ALA A 71 14.37 8.62 -23.15
C ALA A 71 14.02 8.52 -24.65
N ARG A 72 13.20 9.45 -25.16
CA ARG A 72 12.74 9.51 -26.57
C ARG A 72 11.86 8.32 -26.97
N ARG A 73 11.00 7.87 -26.06
CA ARG A 73 10.01 6.82 -26.29
C ARG A 73 10.63 5.50 -26.77
N PRO A 74 11.55 4.91 -26.01
CA PRO A 74 12.22 3.69 -26.43
C PRO A 74 11.22 2.53 -26.55
N LYS A 75 11.45 1.66 -27.54
CA LYS A 75 10.65 0.46 -27.77
C LYS A 75 11.51 -0.79 -27.74
N GLN A 76 10.96 -1.87 -27.19
CA GLN A 76 11.62 -3.17 -27.10
C GLN A 76 10.83 -4.22 -27.89
N LEU A 77 11.56 -5.13 -28.52
CA LEU A 77 10.98 -6.24 -29.26
C LEU A 77 10.29 -7.20 -28.28
N SER A 78 9.03 -7.53 -28.56
CA SER A 78 8.30 -8.60 -27.90
C SER A 78 7.52 -9.40 -28.94
N GLY A 79 7.93 -10.65 -29.14
CA GLY A 79 7.43 -11.47 -30.25
C GLY A 79 7.84 -10.87 -31.60
N LYS A 80 6.85 -10.42 -32.39
CA LYS A 80 7.08 -9.87 -33.76
C LYS A 80 7.02 -8.34 -33.82
N TYR A 81 6.70 -7.67 -32.72
CA TYR A 81 6.40 -6.25 -32.69
C TYR A 81 7.24 -5.53 -31.64
N TYR A 82 7.43 -4.22 -31.83
CA TYR A 82 8.13 -3.35 -30.89
C TYR A 82 7.10 -2.56 -30.08
N TYR A 83 7.23 -2.58 -28.76
CA TYR A 83 6.34 -1.89 -27.84
C TYR A 83 7.08 -0.97 -26.89
N ASN A 84 6.38 0.05 -26.40
CA ASN A 84 6.92 1.00 -25.43
C ASN A 84 7.39 0.29 -24.16
N HIS A 85 8.61 0.62 -23.73
CA HIS A 85 9.21 0.11 -22.50
C HIS A 85 10.04 1.19 -21.83
N ILE A 86 10.36 1.01 -20.55
CA ILE A 86 11.35 1.83 -19.84
C ILE A 86 12.01 0.97 -18.76
N GLU A 87 13.28 1.22 -18.49
CA GLU A 87 13.96 0.65 -17.33
C GLU A 87 13.81 1.62 -16.15
N LEU A 88 13.21 1.16 -15.06
CA LEU A 88 13.04 1.92 -13.82
C LEU A 88 13.68 1.12 -12.68
N ASP A 89 14.72 1.66 -12.06
CA ASP A 89 15.43 1.05 -10.92
C ASP A 89 15.88 -0.41 -11.15
N GLY A 90 16.30 -0.73 -12.39
CA GLY A 90 16.74 -2.06 -12.80
C GLY A 90 15.61 -3.01 -13.21
N SER A 91 14.36 -2.57 -13.09
CA SER A 91 13.17 -3.30 -13.54
C SER A 91 12.67 -2.76 -14.87
N GLN A 92 12.51 -3.66 -15.84
CA GLN A 92 11.99 -3.31 -17.16
C GLN A 92 10.46 -3.24 -17.10
N LEU A 93 9.89 -2.07 -17.34
CA LEU A 93 8.45 -1.83 -17.38
C LEU A 93 7.94 -1.78 -18.82
N TRP A 94 6.87 -2.52 -19.09
CA TRP A 94 6.08 -2.33 -20.31
C TRP A 94 5.12 -1.16 -20.11
N LEU A 95 4.99 -0.33 -21.14
CA LEU A 95 4.14 0.84 -21.14
C LEU A 95 3.08 0.75 -22.24
N THR A 96 1.93 1.38 -22.05
CA THR A 96 0.87 1.44 -23.05
C THR A 96 1.39 1.93 -24.41
N ASP A 97 1.05 1.17 -25.45
CA ASP A 97 1.36 1.48 -26.85
C ASP A 97 0.08 1.39 -27.70
N ARG A 98 -0.26 2.43 -28.46
CA ARG A 98 -1.48 2.46 -29.29
C ARG A 98 -1.44 1.46 -30.45
N SER A 99 -0.25 0.99 -30.81
CA SER A 99 -0.04 -0.03 -31.84
C SER A 99 -0.48 -1.42 -31.37
N ALA A 100 -0.65 -1.62 -30.05
CA ALA A 100 -1.11 -2.87 -29.50
C ALA A 100 -2.63 -3.10 -29.73
N SER A 101 -3.01 -4.36 -29.89
CA SER A 101 -4.41 -4.73 -30.09
C SER A 101 -5.26 -4.28 -28.89
N GLY A 102 -6.41 -3.65 -29.17
CA GLY A 102 -7.31 -3.10 -28.15
C GLY A 102 -6.89 -1.76 -27.54
N PHE A 103 -5.70 -1.23 -27.88
CA PHE A 103 -5.11 -0.08 -27.19
C PHE A 103 -5.18 1.23 -27.98
N LYS A 104 -5.90 1.26 -29.12
CA LYS A 104 -6.01 2.45 -29.98
C LYS A 104 -6.44 3.73 -29.25
N GLN A 105 -7.27 3.60 -28.20
CA GLN A 105 -7.79 4.72 -27.40
C GLN A 105 -6.97 5.01 -26.13
N TYR A 106 -5.84 4.33 -25.93
CA TYR A 106 -5.02 4.46 -24.73
C TYR A 106 -4.09 5.66 -24.90
N ILE A 107 -3.79 6.34 -23.80
CA ILE A 107 -2.68 7.28 -23.75
C ILE A 107 -1.41 6.46 -23.65
N GLU A 108 -0.40 6.81 -24.44
CA GLU A 108 0.87 6.08 -24.50
C GLU A 108 1.77 6.41 -23.32
N GLY A 109 2.60 5.44 -22.93
CA GLY A 109 3.67 5.65 -21.96
C GLY A 109 3.28 5.39 -20.49
N TYR A 110 2.11 4.80 -20.23
CA TYR A 110 1.72 4.44 -18.86
C TYR A 110 2.04 2.98 -18.53
N PRO A 111 2.59 2.68 -17.34
CA PRO A 111 2.93 1.32 -16.94
C PRO A 111 1.75 0.35 -17.03
N ILE A 112 1.96 -0.81 -17.66
CA ILE A 112 0.95 -1.88 -17.75
C ILE A 112 1.39 -3.17 -17.06
N SER A 113 2.66 -3.51 -17.14
CA SER A 113 3.22 -4.70 -16.49
C SER A 113 4.74 -4.59 -16.38
N VAL A 114 5.33 -5.45 -15.56
CA VAL A 114 6.78 -5.58 -15.43
C VAL A 114 7.24 -6.75 -16.32
N SER A 115 8.26 -6.51 -17.14
CA SER A 115 8.92 -7.57 -17.91
C SER A 115 9.68 -8.49 -16.97
N SER A 116 9.31 -9.77 -16.98
CA SER A 116 9.87 -10.79 -16.09
C SER A 116 10.29 -11.98 -16.94
N GLY A 117 11.57 -12.05 -17.28
CA GLY A 117 12.14 -13.13 -18.10
C GLY A 117 11.42 -13.28 -19.44
N SER A 118 10.75 -14.41 -19.67
CA SER A 118 10.06 -14.75 -20.91
C SER A 118 8.70 -14.07 -21.12
N LYS A 119 8.17 -13.34 -20.11
CA LYS A 119 6.92 -12.59 -20.26
C LYS A 119 7.15 -11.32 -21.08
N GLY A 120 6.73 -11.37 -22.34
CA GLY A 120 6.69 -10.24 -23.25
C GLY A 120 5.57 -9.24 -22.93
N TYR A 121 5.38 -8.29 -23.84
CA TYR A 121 4.33 -7.28 -23.80
C TYR A 121 2.92 -7.93 -23.71
N THR A 122 2.06 -7.39 -22.86
CA THR A 122 0.69 -7.87 -22.66
C THR A 122 -0.34 -6.81 -23.03
N THR A 123 -1.50 -7.25 -23.51
CA THR A 123 -2.69 -6.41 -23.73
C THR A 123 -3.80 -6.66 -22.71
N SER A 124 -3.57 -7.58 -21.76
CA SER A 124 -4.47 -7.84 -20.63
C SER A 124 -3.68 -7.90 -19.35
N VAL A 125 -4.19 -7.28 -18.30
CA VAL A 125 -3.53 -7.21 -17.00
C VAL A 125 -4.08 -8.31 -16.10
N SER A 126 -3.18 -9.05 -15.46
CA SER A 126 -3.52 -10.07 -14.45
C SER A 126 -3.36 -9.51 -13.03
N ASN A 127 -3.94 -10.20 -12.03
CA ASN A 127 -3.79 -9.78 -10.62
C ASN A 127 -2.31 -9.70 -10.22
N GLU A 128 -1.50 -10.64 -10.70
CA GLU A 128 -0.05 -10.69 -10.49
C GLU A 128 0.67 -9.48 -11.12
N ASP A 129 0.23 -9.03 -12.30
CA ASP A 129 0.83 -7.84 -12.92
C ASP A 129 0.56 -6.59 -12.06
N CYS A 130 -0.62 -6.49 -11.43
CA CYS A 130 -0.91 -5.41 -10.49
C CYS A 130 -0.04 -5.48 -9.22
N VAL A 131 0.20 -6.68 -8.68
CA VAL A 131 1.14 -6.85 -7.55
C VAL A 131 2.53 -6.33 -7.94
N ARG A 132 3.04 -6.75 -9.09
CA ARG A 132 4.36 -6.33 -9.58
C ARG A 132 4.45 -4.84 -9.87
N LEU A 133 3.39 -4.24 -10.41
CA LEU A 133 3.35 -2.80 -10.60
C LEU A 133 3.44 -2.06 -9.26
N MET A 134 2.76 -2.53 -8.21
CA MET A 134 2.90 -1.95 -6.86
C MET A 134 4.34 -2.03 -6.37
N GLU A 135 4.97 -3.20 -6.50
CA GLU A 135 6.34 -3.47 -6.04
C GLU A 135 7.41 -2.67 -6.77
N ASN A 136 7.21 -2.40 -8.07
CA ASN A 136 8.25 -1.81 -8.92
C ASN A 136 8.04 -0.32 -9.21
N LEU A 137 6.84 0.23 -8.97
CA LEU A 137 6.60 1.67 -9.12
C LEU A 137 6.91 2.44 -7.84
N LEU A 138 6.64 1.87 -6.67
CA LEU A 138 6.88 2.54 -5.40
C LEU A 138 8.29 2.27 -4.88
N GLN A 139 8.96 3.29 -4.34
CA GLN A 139 10.28 3.13 -3.72
C GLN A 139 10.26 2.31 -2.42
N ASN A 140 9.14 2.33 -1.70
CA ASN A 140 8.91 1.51 -0.52
C ASN A 140 7.50 0.92 -0.61
N PRO A 141 7.32 -0.13 -1.42
CA PRO A 141 6.00 -0.68 -1.68
C PRO A 141 5.43 -1.34 -0.41
N PRO A 142 4.14 -1.15 -0.11
CA PRO A 142 3.51 -1.94 0.93
C PRO A 142 3.40 -3.40 0.49
N LEU A 143 3.48 -4.33 1.45
CA LEU A 143 3.31 -5.75 1.17
C LEU A 143 1.94 -6.00 0.53
N THR A 144 1.96 -6.48 -0.71
CA THR A 144 0.78 -6.63 -1.55
C THR A 144 0.69 -8.06 -2.06
N GLN A 145 -0.50 -8.65 -2.03
CA GLN A 145 -0.76 -9.97 -2.62
C GLN A 145 -1.91 -9.89 -3.62
N SER A 146 -1.98 -10.84 -4.54
CA SER A 146 -3.16 -10.96 -5.39
C SER A 146 -4.36 -11.46 -4.58
N VAL A 147 -5.57 -11.08 -4.99
CA VAL A 147 -6.80 -11.54 -4.33
C VAL A 147 -6.93 -13.08 -4.31
N ASP A 148 -6.44 -13.77 -5.34
CA ASP A 148 -6.47 -15.23 -5.48
C ASP A 148 -5.46 -15.96 -4.57
N VAL A 149 -4.35 -15.32 -4.23
CA VAL A 149 -3.37 -15.86 -3.27
C VAL A 149 -3.83 -15.60 -1.84
N ALA A 150 -4.34 -14.40 -1.56
CA ALA A 150 -4.78 -14.00 -0.24
C ALA A 150 -5.93 -14.87 0.31
N GLU A 151 -6.82 -15.36 -0.57
CA GLU A 151 -7.88 -16.32 -0.20
C GLU A 151 -7.33 -17.62 0.41
N LYS A 152 -6.10 -18.02 0.06
CA LYS A 152 -5.47 -19.28 0.47
C LYS A 152 -4.49 -19.10 1.62
N ASP A 153 -3.61 -18.11 1.51
CA ASP A 153 -2.48 -17.89 2.44
C ASP A 153 -2.94 -17.22 3.75
N LYS A 154 -3.98 -16.36 3.70
CA LYS A 154 -4.51 -15.60 4.84
C LYS A 154 -3.41 -14.89 5.66
N ASN A 155 -2.38 -14.40 4.99
CA ASN A 155 -1.26 -13.75 5.63
C ASN A 155 -1.69 -12.43 6.30
N PRO A 156 -1.50 -12.27 7.63
CA PRO A 156 -1.89 -11.06 8.35
C PRO A 156 -0.97 -9.86 8.09
N ASP A 157 0.23 -10.06 7.55
CA ASP A 157 1.21 -8.98 7.30
C ASP A 157 0.91 -8.20 6.01
N VAL A 158 0.04 -8.74 5.15
CA VAL A 158 -0.36 -8.14 3.89
C VAL A 158 -1.20 -6.90 4.13
N ARG A 159 -0.82 -5.81 3.47
CA ARG A 159 -1.46 -4.50 3.64
C ARG A 159 -2.45 -4.22 2.53
N TYR A 160 -2.14 -4.66 1.31
CA TYR A 160 -2.98 -4.46 0.14
C TYR A 160 -3.25 -5.76 -0.62
N LEU A 161 -4.46 -5.88 -1.17
CA LEU A 161 -4.84 -6.92 -2.10
C LEU A 161 -5.01 -6.33 -3.50
N ALA A 162 -4.35 -6.91 -4.49
CA ALA A 162 -4.39 -6.48 -5.87
C ALA A 162 -5.35 -7.33 -6.70
N LYS A 163 -6.21 -6.67 -7.47
CA LYS A 163 -7.13 -7.29 -8.43
C LYS A 163 -7.10 -6.56 -9.75
N ALA A 164 -6.90 -7.29 -10.83
CA ALA A 164 -7.07 -6.77 -12.16
C ALA A 164 -8.55 -6.77 -12.56
N GLN A 165 -9.02 -5.65 -13.10
CA GLN A 165 -10.37 -5.50 -13.62
C GLN A 165 -10.31 -4.90 -15.02
N SER A 166 -10.44 -5.76 -16.03
CA SER A 166 -10.26 -5.42 -17.44
C SER A 166 -8.88 -4.82 -17.71
N ASN A 167 -8.74 -3.49 -17.66
CA ASN A 167 -7.49 -2.74 -17.86
C ASN A 167 -7.27 -1.69 -16.76
N SER A 168 -7.64 -2.06 -15.54
CA SER A 168 -7.36 -1.31 -14.33
C SER A 168 -6.86 -2.24 -13.24
N CYS A 169 -5.97 -1.74 -12.38
CA CYS A 169 -5.56 -2.41 -11.15
C CYS A 169 -6.30 -1.78 -9.98
N VAL A 170 -7.05 -2.59 -9.23
CA VAL A 170 -7.74 -2.17 -8.01
C VAL A 170 -7.00 -2.74 -6.82
N TYR A 171 -6.62 -1.87 -5.88
CA TYR A 171 -5.89 -2.24 -4.67
C TYR A 171 -6.78 -2.00 -3.46
N PHE A 172 -7.07 -3.05 -2.71
CA PHE A 172 -7.93 -3.03 -1.52
C PHE A 172 -7.08 -3.05 -0.26
N GLN A 173 -7.39 -2.19 0.71
CA GLN A 173 -6.74 -2.25 2.03
C GLN A 173 -7.28 -3.43 2.84
N GLN A 174 -6.40 -4.25 3.42
CA GLN A 174 -6.82 -5.43 4.19
C GLN A 174 -7.32 -5.09 5.60
N GLU A 175 -6.81 -4.01 6.21
CA GLU A 175 -7.15 -3.62 7.58
C GLU A 175 -8.45 -2.80 7.68
N GLY A 176 -9.59 -3.50 7.64
CA GLY A 176 -10.83 -3.08 8.33
C GLY A 176 -11.54 -1.84 7.80
N ALA A 177 -11.23 -1.37 6.60
CA ALA A 177 -12.07 -0.46 5.86
C ALA A 177 -12.01 -0.88 4.40
N ASN A 178 -13.16 -0.97 3.73
CA ASN A 178 -13.25 -1.30 2.29
C ASN A 178 -12.74 -0.14 1.41
N HIS A 179 -11.69 0.56 1.86
CA HIS A 179 -11.00 1.56 1.09
C HIS A 179 -10.17 0.88 0.02
N SER A 180 -10.19 1.46 -1.17
CA SER A 180 -9.39 1.02 -2.28
C SER A 180 -8.92 2.20 -3.09
N PHE A 181 -7.94 1.96 -3.94
CA PHE A 181 -7.65 2.88 -5.03
C PHE A 181 -7.50 2.11 -6.33
N THR A 182 -7.87 2.77 -7.42
CA THR A 182 -7.86 2.20 -8.76
C THR A 182 -6.87 2.94 -9.62
N TYR A 183 -5.96 2.20 -10.22
CA TYR A 183 -5.09 2.67 -11.29
C TYR A 183 -5.71 2.28 -12.65
N GLU A 184 -6.10 3.27 -13.44
CA GLU A 184 -6.62 3.07 -14.79
C GLU A 184 -5.49 3.17 -15.82
N ILE A 185 -5.19 2.06 -16.49
CA ILE A 185 -4.05 1.96 -17.41
C ILE A 185 -4.29 2.78 -18.69
N LYS A 186 -5.56 2.92 -19.10
CA LYS A 186 -5.95 3.69 -20.29
C LYS A 186 -5.50 5.15 -20.22
N THR A 187 -5.62 5.76 -19.05
CA THR A 187 -5.42 7.20 -18.85
C THR A 187 -4.24 7.52 -17.93
N GLY A 188 -3.71 6.51 -17.24
CA GLY A 188 -2.71 6.67 -16.18
C GLY A 188 -3.27 7.25 -14.89
N ARG A 189 -4.59 7.39 -14.77
CA ARG A 189 -5.22 8.04 -13.62
C ARG A 189 -5.26 7.10 -12.43
N VAL A 190 -4.95 7.63 -11.25
CA VAL A 190 -5.20 6.99 -9.96
C VAL A 190 -6.40 7.64 -9.30
N THR A 191 -7.36 6.84 -8.85
CA THR A 191 -8.58 7.32 -8.18
C THR A 191 -8.76 6.59 -6.86
N VAL A 192 -8.95 7.34 -5.78
CA VAL A 192 -9.21 6.78 -4.45
C VAL A 192 -10.70 6.55 -4.28
N ASN A 193 -11.08 5.35 -3.84
CA ASN A 193 -12.45 4.95 -3.54
C ASN A 193 -12.56 4.64 -2.04
N LEU A 194 -13.08 5.59 -1.29
CA LEU A 194 -13.25 5.46 0.15
C LEU A 194 -14.71 5.14 0.43
N GLN A 195 -14.97 4.00 1.07
CA GLN A 195 -16.28 3.79 1.69
C GLN A 195 -16.44 4.72 2.90
N GLN A 196 -17.61 5.34 3.00
CA GLN A 196 -18.02 6.20 4.11
C GLN A 196 -18.35 5.38 5.35
#